data_AF-A0A8S1F7G0-F1
#
_entry.id   AF-A0A8S1F7G0-F1
#
_cell.length_a   1.000
_cell.length_b   1.000
_cell.length_c   1.000
_cell.angle_alpha   90.00
_cell.angle_beta   90.00
_cell.angle_gamma   90.00
#
_symmetry.space_group_name_H-M   'P 1'
#
loop_
_entity.id
_entity.type
_entity.pdbx_description
1 polymer ?
#
loop_
_entity_poly.entity_id
_entity_poly.type
_entity_poly.pdbx_seq_one_letter_code
_entity_poly.pdbx_strand_id
1 'polypeptide(L)'
;MEELPPWKGRLLLIFGGVLGLHRLYIRQIPEAFIYFSTFGVFLLGCLYDSFFFRQDIDNYNELVREYKDPQNKEKYKKGRMQTAQMRYVAFSFNRFLFSVLYGFWIGVLTWLAASVTFGWTDIDHVPFICVLSSGVTAGIYLIGQCGGQTRELSYIWLAAFSSSFLLIRIVHVTVFRALFIAAIIATVIGNRSARMRSIRRRHSLKHFVFWASLYCMLMCVIILGCSRKIMDKQITATRPGNFRETASVGSLIRDRFFDTKRVHSFFHGDPKIEYHSKSASDDADEYKNYEKSNGFWEKVWSGEMFDEITGAAHLTKIDWAELTTVFIIDIFRGESRVIDGKSTIEPFQWAAWRNYLIHKFDFEPLVSDDILKSQCKKWLSDNDSAEKANIFPIFEKHIIIFFQKRREKEYKDYAALATRKACASLMS
;
A
#
# COMPACT_ATOMS: atom_id res chain seq x y z
N MET A 1 -35.20 8.06 20.45
CA MET A 1 -34.37 6.86 20.27
C MET A 1 -35.22 5.69 20.69
N GLU A 2 -35.30 4.67 19.84
CA GLU A 2 -36.15 3.49 20.04
C GLU A 2 -35.28 2.27 20.29
N GLU A 3 -35.85 1.28 20.98
CA GLU A 3 -35.20 -0.02 21.16
C GLU A 3 -35.20 -0.77 19.82
N LEU A 4 -34.14 -1.51 19.56
CA LEU A 4 -33.94 -2.21 18.30
C LEU A 4 -34.25 -3.70 18.48
N PRO A 5 -35.18 -4.27 17.69
CA PRO A 5 -35.42 -5.71 17.70
C PRO A 5 -34.22 -6.50 17.14
N PRO A 6 -33.76 -7.56 17.84
CA PRO A 6 -32.54 -8.26 17.47
C PRO A 6 -32.64 -9.06 16.16
N TRP A 7 -33.84 -9.55 15.82
CA TRP A 7 -34.07 -10.32 14.59
C TRP A 7 -33.86 -9.48 13.32
N LYS A 8 -34.21 -8.18 13.33
CA LYS A 8 -34.00 -7.28 12.18
C LYS A 8 -32.51 -7.09 11.92
N GLY A 9 -31.72 -6.95 12.97
CA GLY A 9 -30.28 -6.82 12.83
C GLY A 9 -29.63 -8.09 12.25
N ARG A 10 -30.12 -9.29 12.61
CA ARG A 10 -29.64 -10.55 12.01
C ARG A 10 -29.95 -10.66 10.52
N LEU A 11 -31.13 -10.24 10.08
CA LEU A 11 -31.45 -10.18 8.65
C LEU A 11 -30.49 -9.25 7.90
N LEU A 12 -30.19 -8.08 8.47
CA LEU A 12 -29.23 -7.14 7.88
C LEU A 12 -27.80 -7.69 7.85
N LEU A 13 -27.42 -8.52 8.82
CA LEU A 13 -26.13 -9.21 8.81
C LEU A 13 -26.04 -10.24 7.67
N ILE A 14 -27.10 -11.01 7.43
CA ILE A 14 -27.10 -12.05 6.38
C ILE A 14 -27.07 -11.42 4.98
N PHE A 15 -27.98 -10.48 4.70
CA PHE A 15 -28.11 -9.89 3.36
C PHE A 15 -27.13 -8.74 3.11
N GLY A 16 -26.66 -8.09 4.16
CA GLY A 16 -25.89 -6.85 4.09
C GLY A 16 -24.63 -6.83 4.95
N GLY A 17 -24.22 -7.97 5.50
CA GLY A 17 -23.09 -8.09 6.42
C GLY A 17 -21.79 -7.61 5.80
N VAL A 18 -21.52 -8.00 4.55
CA VAL A 18 -20.31 -7.60 3.81
C VAL A 18 -20.18 -6.08 3.67
N LEU A 19 -21.32 -5.39 3.56
CA LEU A 19 -21.38 -3.93 3.45
C LEU A 19 -21.42 -3.23 4.82
N GLY A 20 -21.51 -3.97 5.93
CA GLY A 20 -21.59 -3.41 7.28
C GLY A 20 -22.96 -2.84 7.66
N LEU A 21 -24.04 -3.24 6.97
CA LEU A 21 -25.41 -2.71 7.19
C LEU A 21 -25.93 -2.98 8.61
N HIS A 22 -25.51 -4.08 9.22
CA HIS A 22 -25.85 -4.43 10.60
C HIS A 22 -25.28 -3.45 11.64
N ARG A 23 -24.10 -2.85 11.39
CA ARG A 23 -23.52 -1.80 12.26
C ARG A 23 -24.21 -0.45 12.08
N LEU A 24 -24.71 -0.17 10.87
CA LEU A 24 -25.57 0.99 10.61
C LEU A 24 -26.88 0.91 11.39
N TYR A 25 -27.44 -0.30 11.55
CA TYR A 25 -28.65 -0.54 12.34
C TYR A 25 -28.50 -0.11 13.80
N ILE A 26 -27.35 -0.44 14.44
CA ILE A 26 -27.01 -0.05 15.82
C ILE A 26 -26.59 1.44 15.93
N ARG A 27 -26.59 2.17 14.81
CA ARG A 27 -26.17 3.58 14.70
C ARG A 27 -24.70 3.78 15.09
N GLN A 28 -23.86 2.76 14.86
CA GLN A 28 -22.40 2.82 15.02
C GLN A 28 -21.76 3.23 13.68
N ILE A 29 -22.00 4.47 13.26
CA ILE A 29 -21.62 4.96 11.92
C ILE A 29 -20.10 4.84 11.62
N PRO A 30 -19.17 5.25 12.52
CA PRO A 30 -17.73 5.12 12.24
C PRO A 30 -17.29 3.66 12.09
N GLU A 31 -17.85 2.77 12.91
CA GLU A 31 -17.53 1.34 12.87
C GLU A 31 -18.06 0.68 11.60
N ALA A 32 -19.27 1.06 11.16
CA ALA A 32 -19.82 0.63 9.88
C ALA A 32 -18.97 1.10 8.69
N PHE A 33 -18.45 2.33 8.74
CA PHE A 33 -17.56 2.84 7.69
C PHE A 33 -16.23 2.08 7.64
N ILE A 34 -15.60 1.81 8.79
CA ILE A 34 -14.36 1.03 8.85
C ILE A 34 -14.60 -0.40 8.36
N TYR A 35 -15.76 -0.97 8.70
CA TYR A 35 -16.15 -2.27 8.20
C TYR A 35 -16.29 -2.25 6.67
N PHE A 36 -16.97 -1.25 6.12
CA PHE A 36 -17.11 -1.07 4.68
C PHE A 36 -15.77 -0.88 3.96
N SER A 37 -14.89 -0.01 4.49
CA SER A 37 -13.59 0.32 3.90
C SER A 37 -12.53 -0.79 4.03
N THR A 38 -12.81 -1.83 4.82
CA THR A 38 -11.95 -3.01 4.96
C THR A 38 -12.63 -4.28 4.42
N PHE A 39 -13.84 -4.17 3.87
CA PHE A 39 -14.71 -5.30 3.51
C PHE A 39 -14.85 -6.32 4.66
N GLY A 40 -14.98 -5.82 5.89
CA GLY A 40 -15.06 -6.64 7.10
C GLY A 40 -13.78 -7.42 7.40
N VAL A 41 -12.62 -6.94 6.93
CA VAL A 41 -11.29 -7.59 6.95
C VAL A 41 -11.39 -9.03 6.41
N PHE A 42 -11.69 -9.15 5.11
CA PHE A 42 -11.78 -10.42 4.38
C PHE A 42 -12.89 -11.36 4.89
N LEU A 43 -14.10 -10.83 5.16
CA LEU A 43 -15.27 -11.61 5.62
C LEU A 43 -15.16 -12.24 7.02
N LEU A 44 -13.97 -12.24 7.64
CA LEU A 44 -13.78 -12.70 9.02
C LEU A 44 -14.62 -11.86 10.00
N GLY A 45 -14.79 -10.56 9.73
CA GLY A 45 -15.68 -9.70 10.49
C GLY A 45 -17.15 -10.12 10.42
N CYS A 46 -17.61 -10.72 9.31
CA CYS A 46 -18.98 -11.23 9.21
C CYS A 46 -19.17 -12.43 10.14
N LEU A 47 -18.15 -13.29 10.23
CA LEU A 47 -18.14 -14.45 11.12
C LEU A 47 -18.12 -14.02 12.58
N TYR A 48 -17.23 -13.09 12.95
CA TYR A 48 -17.18 -12.57 14.31
C TYR A 48 -18.51 -11.93 14.73
N ASP A 49 -19.06 -11.06 13.89
CA ASP A 49 -20.33 -10.39 14.18
C ASP A 49 -21.49 -11.40 14.23
N SER A 50 -21.44 -12.55 13.53
CA SER A 50 -22.48 -13.59 13.62
C SER A 50 -22.68 -14.15 15.03
N PHE A 51 -21.62 -14.20 15.85
CA PHE A 51 -21.70 -14.67 17.23
C PHE A 51 -21.98 -13.53 18.23
N PHE A 52 -21.29 -12.39 18.08
CA PHE A 52 -21.29 -11.33 19.10
C PHE A 52 -22.36 -10.25 18.92
N PHE A 53 -23.02 -10.18 17.75
CA PHE A 53 -23.95 -9.10 17.43
C PHE A 53 -25.17 -8.99 18.36
N ARG A 54 -25.60 -10.10 18.99
CA ARG A 54 -26.69 -10.04 20.00
C ARG A 54 -26.29 -9.20 21.21
N GLN A 55 -25.06 -9.37 21.70
CA GLN A 55 -24.56 -8.60 22.84
C GLN A 55 -24.49 -7.11 22.51
N ASP A 56 -24.12 -6.75 21.28
CA ASP A 56 -24.06 -5.35 20.84
C ASP A 56 -25.44 -4.67 20.80
N ILE A 57 -26.48 -5.39 20.38
CA ILE A 57 -27.87 -4.88 20.40
C ILE A 57 -28.37 -4.72 21.82
N ASP A 58 -28.10 -5.70 22.69
CA ASP A 58 -28.54 -5.68 24.07
C ASP A 58 -27.88 -4.50 24.80
N ASN A 59 -26.56 -4.31 24.63
CA ASN A 59 -25.82 -3.15 25.13
C ASN A 59 -26.41 -1.82 24.61
N TYR A 60 -26.81 -1.75 23.33
CA TYR A 60 -27.44 -0.54 22.77
C TYR A 60 -28.80 -0.25 23.42
N ASN A 61 -29.64 -1.28 23.57
CA ASN A 61 -30.95 -1.14 24.17
C ASN A 61 -30.87 -0.73 25.64
N GLU A 62 -29.90 -1.26 26.39
CA GLU A 62 -29.60 -0.82 27.75
C GLU A 62 -29.24 0.67 27.81
N LEU A 63 -28.38 1.15 26.91
CA LEU A 63 -28.05 2.58 26.82
C LEU A 63 -29.27 3.46 26.49
N VAL A 64 -30.19 2.95 25.66
CA VAL A 64 -31.44 3.67 25.34
C VAL A 64 -32.37 3.71 26.55
N ARG A 65 -32.45 2.64 27.36
CA ARG A 65 -33.24 2.59 28.60
C ARG A 65 -32.69 3.54 29.66
N GLU A 66 -31.37 3.50 29.90
CA GLU A 66 -30.68 4.41 30.81
C GLU A 66 -30.91 5.88 30.41
N TYR A 67 -30.89 6.17 29.11
CA TYR A 67 -31.19 7.50 28.59
C TYR A 67 -32.64 7.93 28.77
N LYS A 68 -33.60 6.99 28.67
CA LYS A 68 -35.03 7.29 28.81
C LYS A 68 -35.42 7.58 30.26
N ASP A 69 -34.72 6.99 31.22
CA ASP A 69 -34.96 7.10 32.65
C ASP A 69 -35.05 8.58 33.12
N PRO A 70 -36.21 9.03 33.63
CA PRO A 70 -36.40 10.39 34.11
C PRO A 70 -35.51 10.75 35.29
N GLN A 71 -35.14 9.80 36.16
CA GLN A 71 -34.25 10.08 37.31
C GLN A 71 -32.85 10.46 36.84
N ASN A 72 -32.31 9.71 35.87
CA ASN A 72 -31.02 10.04 35.26
C ASN A 72 -31.08 11.36 34.48
N LYS A 73 -32.15 11.62 33.74
CA LYS A 73 -32.35 12.93 33.07
C LYS A 73 -32.34 14.09 34.06
N GLU A 74 -33.00 13.95 35.20
CA GLU A 74 -32.96 14.96 36.26
C GLU A 74 -31.56 15.08 36.87
N LYS A 75 -30.85 13.97 37.10
CA LYS A 75 -29.46 13.98 37.56
C LYS A 75 -28.53 14.73 36.61
N TYR A 76 -28.69 14.56 35.29
CA TYR A 76 -27.97 15.34 34.28
C TYR A 76 -28.38 16.81 34.21
N LYS A 77 -29.65 17.12 34.52
CA LYS A 77 -30.21 18.49 34.47
C LYS A 77 -29.90 19.30 35.73
N LYS A 78 -29.94 18.67 36.91
CA LYS A 78 -29.59 19.21 38.24
C LYS A 78 -28.08 19.23 38.45
N GLY A 79 -27.36 18.22 37.96
CA GLY A 79 -25.89 18.19 37.88
C GLY A 79 -25.35 19.08 36.76
N ARG A 80 -25.72 20.36 36.74
CA ARG A 80 -25.18 21.37 35.83
C ARG A 80 -23.64 21.30 35.86
N MET A 81 -23.05 20.84 34.76
CA MET A 81 -21.65 21.05 34.35
C MET A 81 -20.51 20.42 35.18
N GLN A 82 -20.70 20.03 36.44
CA GLN A 82 -19.57 19.53 37.26
C GLN A 82 -19.00 18.17 36.81
N THR A 83 -19.75 17.37 36.03
CA THR A 83 -19.28 16.09 35.43
C THR A 83 -19.25 16.11 33.90
N ALA A 84 -19.27 17.31 33.29
CA ALA A 84 -18.62 17.52 31.99
C ALA A 84 -17.08 17.34 32.09
N GLN A 85 -16.57 17.04 33.29
CA GLN A 85 -15.33 16.31 33.52
C GLN A 85 -15.30 15.02 32.68
N MET A 86 -14.75 15.15 31.47
CA MET A 86 -13.52 14.44 31.08
C MET A 86 -13.36 13.09 31.78
N ARG A 87 -14.27 12.12 31.53
CA ARG A 87 -13.94 10.73 31.81
C ARG A 87 -12.83 10.37 30.84
N TYR A 88 -11.59 10.47 31.32
CA TYR A 88 -10.43 9.97 30.61
C TYR A 88 -10.74 8.54 30.18
N VAL A 89 -10.58 8.29 28.88
CA VAL A 89 -10.76 6.96 28.32
C VAL A 89 -9.60 6.09 28.81
N ALA A 90 -9.91 4.95 29.44
CA ALA A 90 -8.88 3.99 29.81
C ALA A 90 -8.13 3.49 28.56
N PHE A 91 -6.81 3.39 28.68
CA PHE A 91 -5.98 2.91 27.58
C PHE A 91 -6.30 1.45 27.27
N SER A 92 -6.56 1.15 26.00
CA SER A 92 -6.75 -0.21 25.51
C SER A 92 -5.76 -0.48 24.39
N PHE A 93 -4.94 -1.51 24.57
CA PHE A 93 -3.91 -1.88 23.60
C PHE A 93 -4.50 -2.27 22.24
N ASN A 94 -5.58 -3.05 22.22
CA ASN A 94 -6.22 -3.48 20.97
C ASN A 94 -6.73 -2.28 20.16
N ARG A 95 -7.32 -1.28 20.82
CA ARG A 95 -7.78 -0.05 20.14
C ARG A 95 -6.61 0.79 19.63
N PHE A 96 -5.52 0.85 20.39
CA PHE A 96 -4.28 1.50 19.94
C PHE A 96 -3.76 0.82 18.66
N LEU A 97 -3.64 -0.51 18.67
CA LEU A 97 -3.15 -1.28 17.54
C LEU A 97 -4.03 -1.10 16.30
N PHE A 98 -5.36 -1.26 16.43
CA PHE A 98 -6.26 -1.04 15.31
C PHE A 98 -6.19 0.39 14.77
N SER A 99 -6.02 1.38 15.66
CA SER A 99 -5.86 2.77 15.26
C SER A 99 -4.61 3.01 14.41
N VAL A 100 -3.49 2.41 14.79
CA VAL A 100 -2.24 2.47 14.01
C VAL A 100 -2.39 1.75 12.67
N LEU A 101 -2.89 0.51 12.68
CA LEU A 101 -3.04 -0.29 11.46
C LEU A 101 -3.98 0.36 10.45
N TYR A 102 -5.12 0.86 10.90
CA TYR A 102 -6.09 1.51 10.03
C TYR A 102 -5.62 2.88 9.55
N GLY A 103 -4.94 3.65 10.41
CA GLY A 103 -4.27 4.90 10.02
C GLY A 103 -3.21 4.67 8.93
N PHE A 104 -2.38 3.64 9.12
CA PHE A 104 -1.39 3.22 8.13
C PHE A 104 -2.05 2.76 6.82
N TRP A 105 -3.12 1.95 6.88
CA TRP A 105 -3.87 1.49 5.71
C TRP A 105 -4.39 2.65 4.84
N ILE A 106 -5.07 3.63 5.45
CA ILE A 106 -5.58 4.80 4.72
C ILE A 106 -4.42 5.67 4.21
N GLY A 107 -3.32 5.76 4.96
CA GLY A 107 -2.08 6.40 4.50
C GLY A 107 -1.51 5.75 3.24
N VAL A 108 -1.42 4.41 3.21
CA VAL A 108 -0.96 3.64 2.05
C VAL A 108 -1.89 3.80 0.86
N LEU A 109 -3.21 3.78 1.05
CA LEU A 109 -4.17 4.05 -0.03
C LEU A 109 -4.02 5.47 -0.59
N THR A 110 -3.77 6.44 0.28
CA THR A 110 -3.52 7.83 -0.11
C THR A 110 -2.23 7.97 -0.90
N TRP A 111 -1.15 7.30 -0.45
CA TRP A 111 0.11 7.21 -1.17
C TRP A 111 -0.06 6.58 -2.56
N LEU A 112 -0.78 5.45 -2.61
CA LEU A 112 -1.05 4.75 -3.86
C LEU A 112 -1.79 5.68 -4.83
N ALA A 113 -2.86 6.35 -4.38
CA ALA A 113 -3.61 7.30 -5.18
C ALA A 113 -2.74 8.46 -5.70
N ALA A 114 -1.86 9.01 -4.85
CA ALA A 114 -0.94 10.08 -5.25
C ALA A 114 0.10 9.60 -6.28
N SER A 115 0.67 8.40 -6.08
CA SER A 115 1.64 7.80 -7.01
C SER A 115 1.02 7.53 -8.38
N VAL A 116 -0.22 7.08 -8.41
CA VAL A 116 -0.95 6.76 -9.62
C VAL A 116 -1.38 8.02 -10.39
N THR A 117 -1.84 9.05 -9.67
CA THR A 117 -2.41 10.26 -10.27
C THR A 117 -1.33 11.23 -10.72
N PHE A 118 -0.31 11.43 -9.90
CA PHE A 118 0.72 12.45 -10.12
C PHE A 118 2.11 11.87 -10.42
N GLY A 119 2.28 10.54 -10.38
CA GLY A 119 3.61 9.93 -10.48
C GLY A 119 4.46 10.14 -9.24
N TRP A 120 3.87 10.57 -8.12
CA TRP A 120 4.59 10.88 -6.88
C TRP A 120 4.91 9.60 -6.11
N THR A 121 6.04 8.97 -6.44
CA THR A 121 6.49 7.72 -5.79
C THR A 121 7.37 8.00 -4.57
N ASP A 122 8.38 8.86 -4.70
CA ASP A 122 9.31 9.24 -3.62
C ASP A 122 9.74 10.71 -3.72
N ILE A 123 8.77 11.62 -3.84
CA ILE A 123 9.05 13.04 -3.97
C ILE A 123 8.93 13.77 -2.64
N ASP A 124 9.98 14.50 -2.30
CA ASP A 124 10.13 15.34 -1.12
C ASP A 124 9.23 16.61 -1.09
N HIS A 125 8.20 16.67 -1.94
CA HIS A 125 7.34 17.82 -2.02
C HIS A 125 6.49 17.98 -0.75
N VAL A 126 6.49 19.18 -0.17
CA VAL A 126 5.65 19.50 0.99
C VAL A 126 4.16 19.22 0.73
N PRO A 127 3.58 19.53 -0.45
CA PRO A 127 2.21 19.14 -0.79
C PRO A 127 1.94 17.64 -0.69
N PHE A 128 2.87 16.79 -1.12
CA PHE A 128 2.75 15.33 -1.02
C PHE A 128 2.67 14.89 0.44
N ILE A 129 3.56 15.42 1.29
CA ILE A 129 3.57 15.14 2.73
C ILE A 129 2.28 15.60 3.40
N CYS A 130 1.73 16.76 3.01
CA CYS A 130 0.43 17.24 3.48
C CYS A 130 -0.71 16.27 3.13
N VAL A 131 -0.74 15.77 1.90
CA VAL A 131 -1.75 14.81 1.43
C VAL A 131 -1.63 13.48 2.19
N LEU A 132 -0.42 12.92 2.29
CA LEU A 132 -0.16 11.69 3.04
C LEU A 132 -0.57 11.80 4.51
N SER A 133 -0.17 12.89 5.17
CA SER A 133 -0.48 13.16 6.57
C SER A 133 -1.98 13.32 6.79
N SER A 134 -2.69 13.92 5.83
CA SER A 134 -4.15 14.05 5.87
C SER A 134 -4.84 12.69 5.77
N GLY A 135 -4.33 11.79 4.92
CA GLY A 135 -4.81 10.41 4.84
C GLY A 135 -4.65 9.64 6.15
N VAL A 136 -3.44 9.65 6.73
CA VAL A 136 -3.16 9.01 8.03
C VAL A 136 -4.04 9.59 9.14
N THR A 137 -4.18 10.91 9.16
CA THR A 137 -5.04 11.63 10.12
C THR A 137 -6.48 11.21 10.00
N ALA A 138 -7.02 11.15 8.78
CA ALA A 138 -8.41 10.73 8.53
C ALA A 138 -8.65 9.30 9.05
N GLY A 139 -7.74 8.37 8.80
CA GLY A 139 -7.81 7.00 9.32
C GLY A 139 -7.84 6.93 10.85
N ILE A 140 -6.88 7.59 11.52
CA ILE A 140 -6.78 7.60 12.99
C ILE A 140 -7.97 8.32 13.64
N TYR A 141 -8.48 9.36 12.99
CA TYR A 141 -9.62 10.11 13.47
C TYR A 141 -10.91 9.29 13.40
N LEU A 142 -11.16 8.60 12.28
CA LEU A 142 -12.36 7.78 12.08
C LEU A 142 -12.44 6.65 13.12
N ILE A 143 -11.35 5.92 13.33
CA ILE A 143 -11.31 4.84 14.33
C ILE A 143 -11.28 5.36 15.77
N GLY A 144 -10.74 6.56 15.96
CA GLY A 144 -10.79 7.26 17.24
C GLY A 144 -12.19 7.69 17.67
N GLN A 145 -13.17 7.67 16.76
CA GLN A 145 -14.57 7.95 17.07
C GLN A 145 -15.39 6.69 17.41
N CYS A 146 -14.82 5.50 17.25
CA CYS A 146 -15.48 4.24 17.58
C CYS A 146 -15.77 4.14 19.09
N GLY A 147 -16.81 3.38 19.45
CA GLY A 147 -17.23 3.22 20.84
C GLY A 147 -17.70 4.51 21.52
N GLY A 148 -18.17 5.49 20.74
CA GLY A 148 -18.72 6.75 21.29
C GLY A 148 -17.67 7.72 21.84
N GLN A 149 -16.43 7.64 21.35
CA GLN A 149 -15.36 8.55 21.73
C GLN A 149 -15.25 9.72 20.72
N THR A 150 -14.57 10.78 21.13
CA THR A 150 -14.16 11.87 20.25
C THR A 150 -12.70 12.16 20.48
N ARG A 151 -11.96 12.37 19.40
CA ARG A 151 -10.62 12.91 19.43
C ARG A 151 -10.62 14.24 18.68
N GLU A 152 -9.69 15.11 19.03
CA GLU A 152 -9.52 16.38 18.34
C GLU A 152 -8.67 16.15 17.09
N LEU A 153 -9.19 16.56 15.92
CA LEU A 153 -8.56 16.31 14.61
C LEU A 153 -7.23 17.05 14.46
N SER A 154 -7.14 18.28 14.99
CA SER A 154 -5.97 19.16 14.83
C SER A 154 -4.70 18.58 15.45
N TYR A 155 -4.79 17.98 16.65
CA TYR A 155 -3.62 17.38 17.30
C TYR A 155 -3.11 16.14 16.54
N ILE A 156 -4.02 15.34 16.00
CA ILE A 156 -3.67 14.17 15.19
C ILE A 156 -2.97 14.63 13.91
N TRP A 157 -3.53 15.66 13.25
CA TRP A 157 -2.94 16.20 12.02
C TRP A 157 -1.57 16.81 12.26
N LEU A 158 -1.41 17.65 13.29
CA LEU A 158 -0.14 18.26 13.62
C LEU A 158 0.94 17.21 13.93
N ALA A 159 0.56 16.14 14.65
CA ALA A 159 1.44 15.02 14.94
C ALA A 159 1.83 14.24 13.68
N ALA A 160 0.85 13.89 12.83
CA ALA A 160 1.09 13.15 11.59
C ALA A 160 1.94 13.96 10.61
N PHE A 161 1.65 15.25 10.46
CA PHE A 161 2.37 16.15 9.56
C PHE A 161 3.80 16.39 10.03
N SER A 162 4.01 16.78 11.30
CA SER A 162 5.35 17.01 11.82
C SER A 162 6.22 15.76 11.76
N SER A 163 5.70 14.60 12.16
CA SER A 163 6.45 13.35 12.09
C SER A 163 6.75 12.90 10.65
N SER A 164 5.78 12.97 9.73
CA SER A 164 6.00 12.62 8.32
C SER A 164 6.99 13.58 7.66
N PHE A 165 6.91 14.88 7.96
CA PHE A 165 7.83 15.88 7.45
C PHE A 165 9.26 15.61 7.88
N LEU A 166 9.51 15.37 9.18
CA LEU A 166 10.84 15.07 9.69
C LEU A 166 11.40 13.76 9.09
N LEU A 167 10.59 12.70 9.04
CA LEU A 167 11.04 11.38 8.59
C LEU A 167 11.35 11.32 7.08
N ILE A 168 10.54 11.99 6.26
CA ILE A 168 10.71 11.98 4.81
C ILE A 168 11.81 12.99 4.42
N ARG A 169 11.75 14.23 4.91
CA ARG A 169 12.64 15.32 4.43
C ARG A 169 14.00 15.38 5.12
N ILE A 170 14.10 15.02 6.39
CA ILE A 170 15.34 15.18 7.15
C ILE A 170 16.06 13.84 7.29
N VAL A 171 15.32 12.79 7.66
CA VAL A 171 15.91 11.47 7.94
C VAL A 171 16.01 10.62 6.66
N HIS A 172 15.36 11.01 5.57
CA HIS A 172 15.33 10.27 4.29
C HIS A 172 14.91 8.81 4.46
N VAL A 173 13.88 8.58 5.28
CA VAL A 173 13.29 7.26 5.49
C VAL A 173 12.28 6.97 4.38
N THR A 174 12.26 5.73 3.87
CA THR A 174 11.25 5.26 2.90
C THR A 174 9.83 5.62 3.33
N VAL A 175 8.99 6.05 2.38
CA VAL A 175 7.63 6.56 2.67
C VAL A 175 6.80 5.58 3.51
N PHE A 176 6.84 4.28 3.24
CA PHE A 176 6.11 3.28 4.03
C PHE A 176 6.51 3.25 5.52
N ARG A 177 7.81 3.28 5.81
CA ARG A 177 8.30 3.32 7.20
C ARG A 177 7.92 4.65 7.85
N ALA A 178 8.02 5.75 7.11
CA ALA A 178 7.61 7.06 7.59
C ALA A 178 6.12 7.09 7.96
N LEU A 179 5.23 6.57 7.09
CA LEU A 179 3.80 6.45 7.33
C LEU A 179 3.48 5.61 8.57
N PHE A 180 4.18 4.49 8.76
CA PHE A 180 3.97 3.62 9.91
C PHE A 180 4.36 4.31 11.22
N ILE A 181 5.52 4.96 11.27
CA ILE A 181 5.98 5.70 12.46
C ILE A 181 5.08 6.92 12.72
N ALA A 182 4.69 7.65 11.67
CA ALA A 182 3.77 8.77 11.78
C ALA A 182 2.40 8.33 12.34
N ALA A 183 1.89 7.17 11.91
CA ALA A 183 0.65 6.61 12.43
C ALA A 183 0.74 6.26 13.93
N ILE A 184 1.89 5.77 14.40
CA ILE A 184 2.15 5.51 15.82
C ILE A 184 2.12 6.82 16.61
N ILE A 185 2.90 7.81 16.20
CA ILE A 185 3.02 9.11 16.90
C ILE A 185 1.68 9.83 16.94
N ALA A 186 0.98 9.89 15.80
CA ALA A 186 -0.34 10.50 15.70
C ALA A 186 -1.41 9.77 16.52
N THR A 187 -1.33 8.44 16.65
CA THR A 187 -2.23 7.67 17.52
C THR A 187 -1.95 7.94 19.00
N VAL A 188 -0.68 8.03 19.42
CA VAL A 188 -0.31 8.37 20.80
C VAL A 188 -0.86 9.75 21.18
N ILE A 189 -0.63 10.74 20.33
CA ILE A 189 -1.11 12.11 20.56
C ILE A 189 -2.65 12.18 20.47
N GLY A 190 -3.25 11.47 19.53
CA GLY A 190 -4.70 11.35 19.39
C GLY A 190 -5.37 10.73 20.61
N ASN A 191 -4.77 9.69 21.20
CA ASN A 191 -5.31 9.06 22.42
C ASN A 191 -5.28 9.98 23.63
N ARG A 192 -4.28 10.88 23.72
CA ARG A 192 -4.24 11.90 24.78
C ARG A 192 -5.39 12.92 24.68
N SER A 193 -5.95 13.14 23.49
CA SER A 193 -7.11 14.02 23.28
C SER A 193 -8.46 13.30 23.37
N ALA A 194 -8.49 12.01 23.75
CA ALA A 194 -9.71 11.22 23.77
C ALA A 194 -10.69 11.67 24.86
N ARG A 195 -11.93 11.93 24.46
CA ARG A 195 -13.05 12.32 25.33
C ARG A 195 -14.28 11.47 25.03
N MET A 196 -15.14 11.24 26.01
CA MET A 196 -16.41 10.55 25.81
C MET A 196 -17.44 11.46 25.12
N ARG A 197 -18.13 10.96 24.10
CA ARG A 197 -19.18 11.68 23.37
C ARG A 197 -20.55 11.42 23.98
N SER A 198 -21.37 12.47 24.07
CA SER A 198 -22.79 12.32 24.40
C SER A 198 -23.53 11.54 23.30
N ILE A 199 -24.44 10.64 23.71
CA ILE A 199 -25.27 9.81 22.81
C ILE A 199 -26.10 10.66 21.82
N ARG A 200 -26.45 11.91 22.17
CA ARG A 200 -27.22 12.83 21.33
C ARG A 200 -26.43 13.34 20.11
N ARG A 201 -25.10 13.40 20.20
CA ARG A 201 -24.21 13.93 19.14
C ARG A 201 -23.58 12.83 18.28
N ARG A 202 -24.16 11.62 18.25
CA ARG A 202 -23.67 10.55 17.36
C ARG A 202 -23.87 10.94 15.90
N HIS A 203 -22.96 10.45 15.05
CA HIS A 203 -23.01 10.71 13.61
C HIS A 203 -24.31 10.20 12.99
N SER A 204 -24.80 10.97 12.01
CA SER A 204 -25.96 10.60 11.22
C SER A 204 -25.56 9.77 10.00
N LEU A 205 -26.54 9.13 9.35
CA LEU A 205 -26.35 8.42 8.08
C LEU A 205 -25.75 9.33 6.98
N LYS A 206 -25.99 10.65 7.04
CA LYS A 206 -25.38 11.61 6.10
C LYS A 206 -23.85 11.58 6.17
N HIS A 207 -23.28 11.39 7.36
CA HIS A 207 -21.83 11.28 7.55
C HIS A 207 -21.29 9.98 6.96
N PHE A 208 -22.04 8.88 7.12
CA PHE A 208 -21.68 7.60 6.51
C PHE A 208 -21.58 7.73 4.98
N VAL A 209 -22.64 8.26 4.36
CA VAL A 209 -22.70 8.44 2.90
C VAL A 209 -21.57 9.33 2.41
N PHE A 210 -21.27 10.42 3.13
CA PHE A 210 -20.15 11.30 2.80
C PHE A 210 -18.80 10.57 2.85
N TRP A 211 -18.50 9.85 3.94
CA TRP A 211 -17.24 9.10 4.06
C TRP A 211 -17.13 7.96 3.06
N ALA A 212 -18.21 7.20 2.86
CA ALA A 212 -18.29 6.13 1.87
C ALA A 212 -18.06 6.66 0.46
N SER A 213 -18.68 7.78 0.09
CA SER A 213 -18.49 8.42 -1.22
C SER A 213 -17.05 8.86 -1.43
N LEU A 214 -16.42 9.48 -0.42
CA LEU A 214 -15.03 9.92 -0.51
C LEU A 214 -14.07 8.73 -0.67
N TYR A 215 -14.32 7.64 0.05
CA TYR A 215 -13.55 6.41 -0.06
C TYR A 215 -13.74 5.71 -1.40
N CYS A 216 -14.97 5.62 -1.91
CA CYS A 216 -15.24 5.08 -3.24
C CYS A 216 -14.56 5.91 -4.33
N MET A 217 -14.57 7.24 -4.21
CA MET A 217 -13.83 8.12 -5.12
C MET A 217 -12.33 7.82 -5.08
N LEU A 218 -11.73 7.69 -3.89
CA LEU A 218 -10.33 7.31 -3.73
C LEU A 218 -10.02 5.98 -4.43
N MET A 219 -10.87 4.96 -4.23
CA MET A 219 -10.71 3.66 -4.88
C MET A 219 -10.87 3.73 -6.40
N CYS A 220 -11.83 4.50 -6.91
CA CYS A 220 -11.97 4.71 -8.36
C CYS A 220 -10.72 5.36 -8.95
N VAL A 221 -10.14 6.38 -8.30
CA VAL A 221 -8.89 7.03 -8.75
C VAL A 221 -7.74 6.02 -8.82
N ILE A 222 -7.59 5.20 -7.78
CA ILE A 222 -6.60 4.12 -7.73
C ILE A 222 -6.80 3.15 -8.89
N ILE A 223 -8.02 2.61 -9.05
CA ILE A 223 -8.31 1.60 -10.08
C ILE A 223 -8.08 2.18 -11.48
N LEU A 224 -8.59 3.38 -11.75
CA LEU A 224 -8.46 4.01 -13.07
C LEU A 224 -7.01 4.29 -13.41
N GLY A 225 -6.22 4.84 -12.49
CA GLY A 225 -4.84 5.13 -12.83
C GLY A 225 -3.92 3.90 -12.78
N CYS A 226 -4.23 2.87 -11.98
CA CYS A 226 -3.59 1.55 -12.11
C CYS A 226 -3.84 0.97 -13.50
N SER A 227 -5.10 1.04 -13.99
CA SER A 227 -5.46 0.62 -15.34
C SER A 227 -4.63 1.38 -16.38
N ARG A 228 -4.52 2.71 -16.27
CA ARG A 228 -3.74 3.51 -17.23
C ARG A 228 -2.23 3.29 -17.16
N LYS A 229 -1.65 3.11 -15.98
CA LYS A 229 -0.20 2.93 -15.81
C LYS A 229 0.27 1.52 -16.13
N ILE A 230 -0.55 0.50 -15.83
CA ILE A 230 -0.20 -0.92 -16.00
C ILE A 230 -0.79 -1.47 -17.30
N MET A 231 -2.11 -1.36 -17.49
CA MET A 231 -2.81 -2.05 -18.60
C MET A 231 -2.55 -1.40 -19.97
N ASP A 232 -2.34 -0.09 -20.04
CA ASP A 232 -2.05 0.59 -21.31
C ASP A 232 -0.59 0.49 -21.75
N LYS A 233 0.29 -0.09 -20.92
CA LYS A 233 1.71 -0.25 -21.26
C LYS A 233 1.86 -1.22 -22.44
N GLN A 234 2.61 -0.80 -23.45
CA GLN A 234 2.80 -1.57 -24.67
C GLN A 234 4.09 -2.38 -24.60
N ILE A 235 4.01 -3.59 -25.15
CA ILE A 235 5.09 -4.57 -25.12
C ILE A 235 5.27 -5.10 -26.53
N THR A 236 6.52 -5.14 -26.97
CA THR A 236 6.92 -5.70 -28.26
C THR A 236 7.65 -7.01 -28.03
N ALA A 237 7.15 -8.09 -28.61
CA ALA A 237 7.86 -9.36 -28.71
C ALA A 237 8.58 -9.42 -30.05
N THR A 238 9.91 -9.50 -30.03
CA THR A 238 10.75 -9.65 -31.23
C THR A 238 11.27 -11.07 -31.33
N ARG A 239 10.94 -11.76 -32.42
CA ARG A 239 11.46 -13.11 -32.72
C ARG A 239 12.70 -13.06 -33.62
N PRO A 240 13.63 -14.02 -33.51
CA PRO A 240 14.71 -14.19 -34.48
C PRO A 240 14.08 -14.51 -35.85
N GLY A 241 14.25 -13.60 -36.82
CA GLY A 241 13.60 -13.68 -38.15
C GLY A 241 12.69 -12.49 -38.51
N ASN A 242 12.79 -11.35 -37.82
CA ASN A 242 12.11 -10.07 -38.09
C ASN A 242 10.59 -9.98 -37.79
N PHE A 243 9.97 -10.99 -37.19
CA PHE A 243 8.59 -10.85 -36.73
C PHE A 243 8.53 -10.07 -35.41
N ARG A 244 7.87 -8.90 -35.44
CA ARG A 244 7.57 -8.06 -34.28
C ARG A 244 6.07 -8.07 -34.05
N GLU A 245 5.65 -8.50 -32.86
CA GLU A 245 4.26 -8.46 -32.43
C GLU A 245 4.14 -7.48 -31.25
N THR A 246 3.20 -6.54 -31.32
CA THR A 246 2.96 -5.56 -30.26
C THR A 246 1.60 -5.81 -29.61
N ALA A 247 1.58 -5.82 -28.27
CA ALA A 247 0.35 -5.98 -27.49
C ALA A 247 0.40 -5.09 -26.25
N SER A 248 -0.77 -4.67 -25.75
CA SER A 248 -0.82 -4.02 -24.44
C SER A 248 -0.91 -5.06 -23.33
N VAL A 249 -0.41 -4.72 -22.14
CA VAL A 249 -0.55 -5.58 -20.96
C VAL A 249 -2.03 -5.89 -20.69
N GLY A 250 -2.91 -4.91 -20.87
CA GLY A 250 -4.35 -5.04 -20.70
C GLY A 250 -4.96 -6.03 -21.70
N SER A 251 -4.56 -5.98 -22.97
CA SER A 251 -5.04 -6.97 -23.95
C SER A 251 -4.53 -8.36 -23.61
N LEU A 252 -3.28 -8.51 -23.16
CA LEU A 252 -2.74 -9.81 -22.74
C LEU A 252 -3.46 -10.38 -21.52
N ILE A 253 -3.76 -9.55 -20.51
CA ILE A 253 -4.56 -9.97 -19.34
C ILE A 253 -5.95 -10.43 -19.77
N ARG A 254 -6.63 -9.66 -20.62
CA ARG A 254 -7.94 -10.02 -21.15
C ARG A 254 -7.87 -11.33 -21.93
N ASP A 255 -6.92 -11.45 -22.84
CA ASP A 255 -6.75 -12.63 -23.68
C ASP A 255 -6.40 -13.85 -22.81
N ARG A 256 -5.71 -13.70 -21.67
CA ARG A 256 -5.52 -14.80 -20.70
C ARG A 256 -6.84 -15.35 -20.17
N PHE A 257 -7.82 -14.49 -19.89
CA PHE A 257 -9.13 -14.90 -19.37
C PHE A 257 -10.06 -15.47 -20.45
N PHE A 258 -9.99 -14.97 -21.68
CA PHE A 258 -10.95 -15.30 -22.74
C PHE A 258 -10.41 -16.21 -23.85
N ASP A 259 -9.12 -16.12 -24.19
CA ASP A 259 -8.47 -16.89 -25.26
C ASP A 259 -6.98 -17.13 -24.96
N THR A 260 -6.74 -18.11 -24.08
CA THR A 260 -5.39 -18.40 -23.57
C THR A 260 -4.38 -18.72 -24.69
N LYS A 261 -4.84 -19.24 -25.84
CA LYS A 261 -3.99 -19.58 -26.98
C LYS A 261 -3.28 -18.36 -27.57
N ARG A 262 -3.92 -17.18 -27.57
CA ARG A 262 -3.32 -15.94 -28.08
C ARG A 262 -2.15 -15.45 -27.25
N VAL A 263 -2.26 -15.56 -25.92
CA VAL A 263 -1.18 -15.18 -25.01
C VAL A 263 0.01 -16.11 -25.19
N HIS A 264 -0.24 -17.42 -25.30
CA HIS A 264 0.82 -18.39 -25.55
C HIS A 264 1.47 -18.19 -26.93
N SER A 265 0.69 -17.91 -27.98
CA SER A 265 1.28 -17.62 -29.29
C SER A 265 2.17 -16.39 -29.24
N PHE A 266 1.80 -15.35 -28.48
CA PHE A 266 2.62 -14.14 -28.33
C PHE A 266 4.00 -14.46 -27.72
N PHE A 267 4.06 -15.28 -26.66
CA PHE A 267 5.31 -15.65 -25.98
C PHE A 267 6.00 -16.92 -26.53
N HIS A 268 5.42 -17.57 -27.55
CA HIS A 268 5.97 -18.78 -28.14
C HIS A 268 7.38 -18.55 -28.68
N GLY A 269 8.28 -19.49 -28.41
CA GLY A 269 9.63 -19.45 -28.96
C GLY A 269 10.62 -18.61 -28.13
N ASP A 270 10.24 -18.11 -26.95
CA ASP A 270 11.05 -17.24 -26.07
C ASP A 270 11.54 -15.95 -26.79
N PRO A 271 10.62 -15.06 -27.21
CA PRO A 271 10.95 -13.83 -27.91
C PRO A 271 11.69 -12.84 -27.00
N LYS A 272 12.47 -11.94 -27.60
CA LYS A 272 13.05 -10.79 -26.90
C LYS A 272 11.95 -9.76 -26.64
N ILE A 273 11.77 -9.39 -25.37
CA ILE A 273 10.72 -8.47 -24.93
C ILE A 273 11.30 -7.06 -24.80
N GLU A 274 10.67 -6.10 -25.46
CA GLU A 274 10.96 -4.66 -25.33
C GLU A 274 9.71 -3.96 -24.78
N TYR A 275 9.92 -3.11 -23.76
CA TYR A 275 8.85 -2.35 -23.13
C TYR A 275 8.84 -0.93 -23.70
N HIS A 276 7.71 -0.49 -24.23
CA HIS A 276 7.56 0.89 -24.71
C HIS A 276 6.66 1.68 -23.76
N SER A 277 7.10 2.88 -23.37
CA SER A 277 6.19 3.88 -22.80
C SER A 277 5.42 4.52 -23.95
N LYS A 278 4.09 4.61 -23.80
CA LYS A 278 3.20 5.26 -24.78
C LYS A 278 3.47 6.77 -24.95
N SER A 279 4.40 7.32 -24.16
CA SER A 279 4.83 8.72 -24.16
C SER A 279 6.17 8.95 -24.87
N ALA A 280 6.80 7.92 -25.45
CA ALA A 280 8.11 8.07 -26.11
C ALA A 280 8.05 7.99 -27.65
N SER A 281 6.86 7.89 -28.24
CA SER A 281 6.72 7.74 -29.70
C SER A 281 6.45 9.03 -30.47
N ASP A 282 6.19 10.17 -29.81
CA ASP A 282 5.98 11.46 -30.50
C ASP A 282 6.91 12.61 -30.04
N ASP A 283 7.60 12.51 -28.91
CA ASP A 283 8.44 13.62 -28.38
C ASP A 283 9.96 13.47 -28.65
N ALA A 284 10.39 12.42 -29.34
CA ALA A 284 11.82 12.19 -29.60
C ALA A 284 12.40 13.06 -30.74
N ASP A 285 11.55 13.61 -31.61
CA ASP A 285 11.96 14.46 -32.74
C ASP A 285 11.66 15.96 -32.54
N GLU A 286 10.94 16.35 -31.48
CA GLU A 286 10.64 17.76 -31.17
C GLU A 286 11.59 18.39 -30.14
N TYR A 287 12.61 17.64 -29.66
CA TYR A 287 13.57 18.17 -28.67
C TYR A 287 14.79 18.88 -29.28
N LYS A 288 14.81 19.11 -30.59
CA LYS A 288 15.96 19.76 -31.28
C LYS A 288 15.72 21.18 -31.78
N ASN A 289 14.57 21.81 -31.54
CA ASN A 289 14.31 23.14 -32.12
C ASN A 289 13.51 24.14 -31.26
N TYR A 290 13.47 23.99 -29.93
CA TYR A 290 12.87 25.01 -29.05
C TYR A 290 13.90 25.76 -28.20
N GLU A 291 14.96 26.23 -28.86
CA GLU A 291 15.82 27.27 -28.29
C GLU A 291 15.32 28.65 -28.74
N LYS A 292 14.20 29.10 -28.16
CA LYS A 292 13.91 30.54 -28.09
C LYS A 292 12.90 30.93 -27.01
N SER A 293 13.45 31.56 -25.98
CA SER A 293 12.82 32.57 -25.13
C SER A 293 11.64 32.15 -24.25
N ASN A 294 11.90 31.44 -23.15
CA ASN A 294 11.02 31.46 -21.99
C ASN A 294 11.74 32.05 -20.76
N GLY A 295 11.04 32.93 -20.03
CA GLY A 295 11.59 33.78 -18.98
C GLY A 295 11.96 33.03 -17.70
N PHE A 296 12.89 33.62 -16.94
CA PHE A 296 13.44 33.10 -15.67
C PHE A 296 12.37 32.54 -14.71
N TRP A 297 11.19 33.14 -14.64
CA TRP A 297 10.11 32.69 -13.76
C TRP A 297 9.47 31.35 -14.20
N GLU A 298 9.31 31.07 -15.49
CA GLU A 298 8.81 29.75 -15.93
C GLU A 298 9.80 28.62 -15.60
N LYS A 299 11.10 28.86 -15.71
CA LYS A 299 12.15 27.91 -15.29
C LYS A 299 12.20 27.65 -13.78
N VAL A 300 11.77 28.62 -12.96
CA VAL A 300 11.69 28.46 -11.50
C VAL A 300 10.44 27.69 -11.09
N TRP A 301 9.33 27.81 -11.84
CA TRP A 301 8.08 27.12 -11.56
C TRP A 301 7.95 25.75 -12.24
N SER A 302 8.76 25.45 -13.27
CA SER A 302 8.79 24.14 -13.95
C SER A 302 9.67 23.09 -13.26
N GLY A 303 10.52 23.48 -12.30
CA GLY A 303 11.35 22.56 -11.51
C GLY A 303 12.68 22.14 -12.17
N GLU A 304 12.89 22.43 -13.46
CA GLU A 304 14.07 21.99 -14.22
C GLU A 304 15.40 22.54 -13.70
N MET A 305 15.41 23.70 -13.03
CA MET A 305 16.65 24.29 -12.48
C MET A 305 17.18 23.54 -11.25
N PHE A 306 16.34 22.78 -10.55
CA PHE A 306 16.72 22.12 -9.29
C PHE A 306 17.19 20.67 -9.48
N ASP A 307 16.75 20.02 -10.55
CA ASP A 307 17.19 18.67 -10.94
C ASP A 307 18.66 18.66 -11.40
N GLU A 308 19.13 19.75 -12.00
CA GLU A 308 20.51 19.92 -12.45
C GLU A 308 21.49 20.25 -11.30
N ILE A 309 20.99 20.82 -10.18
CA ILE A 309 21.81 21.32 -9.07
C ILE A 309 22.08 20.27 -7.99
N THR A 310 21.28 19.19 -7.90
CA THR A 310 21.32 18.30 -6.73
C THR A 310 21.85 16.89 -6.97
N GLY A 311 22.09 16.47 -8.22
CA GLY A 311 22.83 15.24 -8.53
C GLY A 311 22.33 13.95 -7.85
N ALA A 312 21.08 13.93 -7.36
CA ALA A 312 20.55 12.90 -6.46
C ALA A 312 19.60 11.90 -7.16
N ALA A 313 19.63 11.83 -8.50
CA ALA A 313 18.70 11.04 -9.30
C ALA A 313 18.95 9.52 -9.31
N HIS A 314 19.93 9.01 -8.55
CA HIS A 314 20.45 7.65 -8.78
C HIS A 314 20.04 6.56 -7.78
N LEU A 315 19.18 6.85 -6.79
CA LEU A 315 18.74 5.86 -5.78
C LEU A 315 17.21 5.65 -5.65
N THR A 316 16.37 6.27 -6.49
CA THR A 316 14.90 6.34 -6.31
C THR A 316 14.08 5.83 -7.51
N LYS A 317 14.70 5.08 -8.44
CA LYS A 317 14.18 4.84 -9.80
C LYS A 317 13.25 3.60 -9.97
N ILE A 318 12.73 3.02 -8.89
CA ILE A 318 11.89 1.80 -8.99
C ILE A 318 10.40 2.18 -8.88
N ASP A 319 9.77 2.41 -10.03
CA ASP A 319 8.31 2.58 -10.10
C ASP A 319 7.61 1.24 -9.86
N TRP A 320 6.89 1.13 -8.75
CA TRP A 320 6.14 -0.09 -8.39
C TRP A 320 5.17 -0.53 -9.48
N ALA A 321 4.62 0.40 -10.26
CA ALA A 321 3.73 0.11 -11.39
C ALA A 321 4.46 -0.59 -12.53
N GLU A 322 5.71 -0.21 -12.81
CA GLU A 322 6.54 -0.87 -13.80
C GLU A 322 6.99 -2.25 -13.32
N LEU A 323 7.38 -2.37 -12.06
CA LEU A 323 7.70 -3.66 -11.44
C LEU A 323 6.49 -4.61 -11.48
N THR A 324 5.29 -4.10 -11.21
CA THR A 324 4.05 -4.88 -11.30
C THR A 324 3.76 -5.29 -12.74
N THR A 325 3.99 -4.40 -13.70
CA THR A 325 3.83 -4.71 -15.14
C THR A 325 4.76 -5.84 -15.55
N VAL A 326 6.03 -5.72 -15.20
CA VAL A 326 7.06 -6.71 -15.50
C VAL A 326 6.73 -8.06 -14.85
N PHE A 327 6.28 -8.05 -13.59
CA PHE A 327 5.84 -9.26 -12.90
C PHE A 327 4.71 -10.00 -13.62
N ILE A 328 3.67 -9.29 -14.07
CA ILE A 328 2.52 -9.88 -14.78
C ILE A 328 3.00 -10.56 -16.07
N ILE A 329 3.89 -9.89 -16.80
CA ILE A 329 4.43 -10.39 -18.06
C ILE A 329 5.35 -11.58 -17.84
N ASP A 330 6.17 -11.54 -16.80
CA ASP A 330 7.03 -12.65 -16.42
C ASP A 330 6.23 -13.90 -16.05
N ILE A 331 5.07 -13.76 -15.41
CA ILE A 331 4.14 -14.88 -15.18
C ILE A 331 3.67 -15.47 -16.52
N PHE A 332 3.20 -14.64 -17.46
CA PHE A 332 2.69 -15.13 -18.75
C PHE A 332 3.78 -15.80 -19.58
N ARG A 333 4.99 -15.25 -19.53
CA ARG A 333 6.16 -15.83 -20.19
C ARG A 333 6.58 -17.14 -19.55
N GLY A 334 6.59 -17.22 -18.22
CA GLY A 334 6.85 -18.46 -17.48
C GLY A 334 5.86 -19.55 -17.87
N GLU A 335 4.56 -19.22 -17.95
CA GLU A 335 3.51 -20.16 -18.41
C GLU A 335 3.80 -20.67 -19.83
N SER A 336 4.16 -19.78 -20.76
CA SER A 336 4.50 -20.17 -22.13
C SER A 336 5.72 -21.09 -22.21
N ARG A 337 6.75 -20.84 -21.39
CA ARG A 337 7.97 -21.68 -21.37
C ARG A 337 7.73 -23.09 -20.83
N VAL A 338 6.83 -23.23 -19.87
CA VAL A 338 6.40 -24.54 -19.36
C VAL A 338 5.64 -25.32 -20.44
N ILE A 339 4.77 -24.64 -21.19
CA ILE A 339 4.01 -25.25 -22.29
C ILE A 339 4.93 -25.65 -23.46
N ASP A 340 5.91 -24.81 -23.80
CA ASP A 340 6.92 -25.11 -24.84
C ASP A 340 7.91 -26.22 -24.41
N GLY A 341 7.82 -26.73 -23.17
CA GLY A 341 8.75 -27.72 -22.62
C GLY A 341 10.17 -27.19 -22.37
N LYS A 342 10.36 -25.86 -22.42
CA LYS A 342 11.67 -25.21 -22.25
C LYS A 342 12.08 -25.07 -20.79
N SER A 343 11.13 -24.95 -19.87
CA SER A 343 11.40 -24.83 -18.43
C SER A 343 10.45 -25.69 -17.61
N THR A 344 10.95 -26.32 -16.54
CA THR A 344 10.13 -27.06 -15.57
C THR A 344 9.79 -26.25 -14.31
N ILE A 345 10.19 -24.98 -14.27
CA ILE A 345 10.04 -24.11 -13.10
C ILE A 345 8.63 -23.52 -13.07
N GLU A 346 8.04 -23.41 -11.88
CA GLU A 346 6.72 -22.80 -11.71
C GLU A 346 6.74 -21.33 -12.16
N PRO A 347 5.79 -20.87 -13.02
CA PRO A 347 5.80 -19.53 -13.60
C PRO A 347 5.85 -18.40 -12.56
N PHE A 348 5.10 -18.57 -11.46
CA PHE A 348 5.08 -17.60 -10.36
C PHE A 348 6.44 -17.50 -9.66
N GLN A 349 7.09 -18.64 -9.42
CA GLN A 349 8.42 -18.68 -8.81
C GLN A 349 9.45 -18.02 -9.72
N TRP A 350 9.39 -18.29 -11.02
CA TRP A 350 10.28 -17.67 -12.00
C TRP A 350 10.15 -16.14 -12.02
N ALA A 351 8.92 -15.63 -12.07
CA ALA A 351 8.64 -14.19 -12.03
C ALA A 351 9.09 -13.55 -10.71
N ALA A 352 8.87 -14.22 -9.58
CA ALA A 352 9.33 -13.75 -8.27
C ALA A 352 10.86 -13.70 -8.18
N TRP A 353 11.56 -14.70 -8.72
CA TRP A 353 13.03 -14.72 -8.77
C TRP A 353 13.59 -13.62 -9.65
N ARG A 354 12.98 -13.36 -10.81
CA ARG A 354 13.40 -12.26 -11.69
C ARG A 354 13.23 -10.90 -11.01
N ASN A 355 12.09 -10.65 -10.37
CA ASN A 355 11.88 -9.43 -9.58
C ASN A 355 12.85 -9.29 -8.40
N TYR A 356 13.14 -10.39 -7.71
CA TYR A 356 14.14 -10.39 -6.65
C TYR A 356 15.52 -9.98 -7.17
N LEU A 357 15.93 -10.47 -8.34
CA LEU A 357 17.21 -10.13 -8.95
C LEU A 357 17.29 -8.66 -9.39
N ILE A 358 16.21 -8.11 -9.93
CA ILE A 358 16.11 -6.68 -10.28
C ILE A 358 16.38 -5.83 -9.04
N HIS A 359 15.72 -6.15 -7.92
CA HIS A 359 15.96 -5.47 -6.64
C HIS A 359 17.35 -5.72 -6.07
N LYS A 360 17.89 -6.93 -6.23
CA LYS A 360 19.18 -7.31 -5.65
C LYS A 360 20.36 -6.60 -6.33
N PHE A 361 20.24 -6.33 -7.62
CA PHE A 361 21.27 -5.69 -8.44
C PHE A 361 20.98 -4.21 -8.73
N ASP A 362 19.94 -3.64 -8.11
CA ASP A 362 19.52 -2.25 -8.29
C ASP A 362 19.33 -1.85 -9.78
N PHE A 363 18.75 -2.77 -10.57
CA PHE A 363 18.43 -2.49 -11.97
C PHE A 363 17.08 -1.78 -12.12
N GLU A 364 16.90 -1.04 -13.22
CA GLU A 364 15.60 -0.52 -13.62
C GLU A 364 14.61 -1.68 -13.87
N PRO A 365 13.32 -1.52 -13.55
CA PRO A 365 12.33 -2.59 -13.71
C PRO A 365 12.25 -3.18 -15.12
N LEU A 366 12.46 -2.35 -16.15
CA LEU A 366 12.36 -2.71 -17.56
C LEU A 366 13.67 -3.30 -18.14
N VAL A 367 14.59 -3.75 -17.28
CA VAL A 367 15.86 -4.34 -17.71
C VAL A 367 15.67 -5.55 -18.62
N SER A 368 16.46 -5.61 -19.69
CA SER A 368 16.48 -6.76 -20.59
C SER A 368 17.10 -8.00 -19.94
N ASP A 369 16.64 -9.17 -20.34
CA ASP A 369 17.14 -10.43 -19.79
C ASP A 369 18.64 -10.65 -20.02
N ASP A 370 19.17 -10.17 -21.15
CA ASP A 370 20.59 -10.36 -21.49
C ASP A 370 21.49 -9.66 -20.47
N ILE A 371 21.10 -8.45 -20.07
CA ILE A 371 21.79 -7.68 -19.04
C ILE A 371 21.70 -8.42 -17.70
N LEU A 372 20.50 -8.86 -17.30
CA LEU A 372 20.30 -9.55 -16.03
C LEU A 372 21.05 -10.89 -15.97
N LYS A 373 21.04 -11.67 -17.06
CA LYS A 373 21.80 -12.92 -17.21
C LYS A 373 23.30 -12.68 -17.17
N SER A 374 23.81 -11.65 -17.85
CA SER A 374 25.24 -11.31 -17.82
C SER A 374 25.70 -10.96 -16.40
N GLN A 375 24.88 -10.19 -15.67
CA GLN A 375 25.18 -9.83 -14.28
C GLN A 375 25.11 -11.04 -13.35
N CYS A 376 24.14 -11.93 -13.54
CA CYS A 376 24.08 -13.20 -12.81
C CYS A 376 25.32 -14.07 -13.06
N LYS A 377 25.80 -14.17 -14.31
CA LYS A 377 27.03 -14.92 -14.64
C LYS A 377 28.26 -14.33 -13.94
N LYS A 378 28.41 -13.00 -13.99
CA LYS A 378 29.48 -12.27 -13.30
C LYS A 378 29.43 -12.48 -11.78
N TRP A 379 28.24 -12.37 -11.19
CA TRP A 379 28.07 -12.57 -9.75
C TRP A 379 28.37 -14.01 -9.31
N LEU A 380 28.03 -15.01 -10.12
CA LEU A 380 28.38 -16.40 -9.86
C LEU A 380 29.90 -16.65 -9.96
N SER A 381 30.56 -16.11 -10.99
CA SER A 381 32.02 -16.26 -11.13
C SER A 381 32.79 -15.60 -9.98
N ASP A 382 32.34 -14.43 -9.52
CA ASP A 382 32.97 -13.70 -8.43
C ASP A 382 32.85 -14.46 -7.10
N ASN A 383 31.69 -15.09 -6.85
CA ASN A 383 31.48 -15.88 -5.63
C ASN A 383 32.17 -17.25 -5.65
N ASP A 384 32.23 -17.93 -6.80
CA ASP A 384 32.98 -19.19 -6.92
C ASP A 384 34.49 -18.94 -6.74
N SER A 385 34.98 -17.76 -7.13
CA SER A 385 36.36 -17.32 -6.92
C SER A 385 36.64 -16.95 -5.46
N ALA A 386 35.70 -16.28 -4.78
CA ALA A 386 35.79 -15.95 -3.36
C ALA A 386 35.68 -17.17 -2.44
N GLU A 387 34.93 -18.20 -2.82
CA GLU A 387 34.82 -19.47 -2.10
C GLU A 387 36.13 -20.28 -2.22
N LYS A 388 36.80 -20.22 -3.39
CA LYS A 388 38.15 -20.80 -3.58
C LYS A 388 39.25 -20.03 -2.84
N ALA A 389 39.14 -18.70 -2.72
CA ALA A 389 40.14 -17.87 -2.03
C ALA A 389 40.06 -17.95 -0.49
N ASN A 390 38.92 -18.38 0.08
CA ASN A 390 38.74 -18.54 1.53
C ASN A 390 39.19 -19.92 2.07
N ILE A 391 39.70 -20.80 1.20
CA ILE A 391 40.30 -22.09 1.58
C ILE A 391 41.82 -21.87 1.75
N PHE A 392 42.25 -21.10 2.77
CA PHE A 392 43.56 -21.11 3.46
C PHE A 392 43.71 -19.82 4.31
N PRO A 393 44.25 -19.89 5.54
CA PRO A 393 43.49 -20.02 6.79
C PRO A 393 43.49 -18.73 7.61
N ILE A 394 42.42 -18.45 8.37
CA ILE A 394 42.53 -17.57 9.55
C ILE A 394 41.86 -18.22 10.75
N PHE A 395 42.73 -18.84 11.55
CA PHE A 395 42.52 -19.24 12.93
C PHE A 395 42.56 -18.00 13.84
N GLU A 396 41.70 -17.97 14.86
CA GLU A 396 41.66 -17.05 16.03
C GLU A 396 41.37 -15.55 15.72
N LYS A 397 40.64 -14.75 16.52
CA LYS A 397 40.16 -14.82 17.92
C LYS A 397 39.04 -13.75 18.07
N HIS A 398 37.94 -14.09 18.73
CA HIS A 398 37.24 -13.33 19.78
C HIS A 398 35.73 -13.60 19.86
N ILE A 399 35.37 -14.15 21.03
CA ILE A 399 34.03 -14.50 21.49
C ILE A 399 33.50 -13.29 22.25
N ILE A 400 32.57 -12.57 21.62
CA ILE A 400 31.47 -11.74 22.18
C ILE A 400 30.65 -11.13 21.02
N ILE A 401 31.22 -11.05 19.80
CA ILE A 401 30.51 -10.72 18.54
C ILE A 401 29.92 -11.98 17.85
N PHE A 402 29.80 -13.11 18.55
CA PHE A 402 29.49 -14.38 17.89
C PHE A 402 28.00 -14.55 17.54
N PHE A 403 27.07 -13.99 18.32
CA PHE A 403 25.63 -14.13 18.03
C PHE A 403 25.10 -13.16 16.97
N GLN A 404 25.67 -11.96 16.87
CA GLN A 404 25.30 -10.98 15.85
C GLN A 404 25.94 -11.33 14.50
N LYS A 405 27.24 -11.71 14.52
CA LYS A 405 27.97 -12.13 13.31
C LYS A 405 27.50 -13.49 12.78
N ARG A 406 27.02 -14.41 13.63
CA ARG A 406 26.41 -15.68 13.19
C ARG A 406 25.06 -15.46 12.51
N ARG A 407 24.18 -14.60 13.05
CA ARG A 407 22.93 -14.23 12.36
C ARG A 407 23.17 -13.45 11.07
N GLU A 408 24.15 -12.57 11.04
CA GLU A 408 24.56 -11.87 9.80
C GLU A 408 25.18 -12.83 8.78
N LYS A 409 25.98 -13.80 9.21
CA LYS A 409 26.56 -14.81 8.34
C LYS A 409 25.48 -15.75 7.81
N GLU A 410 24.61 -16.28 8.66
CA GLU A 410 23.45 -17.08 8.24
C GLU A 410 22.54 -16.31 7.28
N TYR A 411 22.21 -15.04 7.57
CA TYR A 411 21.42 -14.21 6.65
C TYR A 411 22.12 -13.95 5.32
N LYS A 412 23.45 -13.71 5.33
CA LYS A 412 24.25 -13.59 4.11
C LYS A 412 24.28 -14.90 3.32
N ASP A 413 24.38 -16.04 3.99
CA ASP A 413 24.39 -17.37 3.38
C ASP A 413 23.01 -17.69 2.77
N TYR A 414 21.91 -17.36 3.45
CA TYR A 414 20.55 -17.49 2.90
C TYR A 414 20.30 -16.56 1.71
N ALA A 415 20.73 -15.29 1.80
CA ALA A 415 20.60 -14.34 0.70
C ALA A 415 21.47 -14.74 -0.50
N ALA A 416 22.67 -15.26 -0.26
CA ALA A 416 23.54 -15.79 -1.31
C ALA A 416 22.94 -17.06 -1.94
N LEU A 417 22.37 -17.97 -1.14
CA LEU A 417 21.68 -19.15 -1.64
C LEU A 417 20.44 -18.79 -2.47
N ALA A 418 19.64 -17.83 -2.01
CA ALA A 418 18.49 -17.30 -2.74
C ALA A 418 18.94 -16.68 -4.07
N THR A 419 20.00 -15.86 -4.07
CA THR A 419 20.55 -15.24 -5.28
C THR A 419 21.12 -16.30 -6.24
N ARG A 420 21.81 -17.33 -5.74
CA ARG A 420 22.28 -18.48 -6.55
C ARG A 420 21.13 -19.22 -7.20
N LYS A 421 20.08 -19.57 -6.44
CA LYS A 421 18.88 -20.23 -6.97
C LYS A 421 18.15 -19.36 -8.00
N ALA A 422 18.03 -18.06 -7.74
CA ALA A 422 17.42 -17.10 -8.65
C ALA A 422 18.20 -17.00 -9.98
N CYS A 423 19.53 -16.84 -9.91
CA CYS A 423 20.37 -16.78 -11.10
C CYS A 423 20.39 -18.09 -11.88
N ALA A 424 20.38 -19.25 -11.19
CA ALA A 424 20.24 -20.55 -11.82
C ALA A 424 18.89 -20.68 -12.55
N SER A 425 17.79 -20.27 -11.91
CA SER A 425 16.44 -20.27 -12.49
C SER A 425 16.28 -19.32 -13.68
N LEU A 426 17.06 -18.24 -13.73
CA LEU A 426 17.04 -17.30 -14.86
C LEU A 426 17.85 -17.84 -16.06
N MET A 427 18.87 -18.65 -15.79
CA MET A 427 19.75 -19.21 -16.81
C MET A 427 19.25 -20.53 -17.41
N SER A 428 18.47 -21.30 -16.66
CA SER A 428 17.64 -22.40 -17.19
C SER A 428 16.51 -21.86 -18.04
#